data_AF-A0A516P4I6-F1
#
_entry.id   AF-A0A516P4I6-F1
#
_cell.length_a   1.000
_cell.length_b   1.000
_cell.length_c   1.000
_cell.angle_alpha   90.00
_cell.angle_beta   90.00
_cell.angle_gamma   90.00
#
_symmetry.space_group_name_H-M   'P 1'
#
loop_
_entity.id
_entity.type
_entity.pdbx_description
1 polymer ?
#
loop_
_entity_poly.entity_id
_entity_poly.type
_entity_poly.pdbx_seq_one_letter_code
_entity_poly.pdbx_strand_id
1 'polypeptide(L)'
;MSYLKTLAMQIPDRIRSERLLTEADPIKNAKANNMDEHMILLSKIWFTYIEPHKEASNCPLCLNNVLSSFRNLKPALMELEVSYQKLNYL
;
A
#
# COMPACT_ATOMS: atom_id res chain seq x y z
N MET A 1 14.08 -13.81 -3.71
CA MET A 1 12.86 -12.96 -3.61
C MET A 1 13.27 -11.61 -3.03
N SER A 2 12.88 -10.49 -3.65
CA SER A 2 13.33 -9.17 -3.19
C SER A 2 12.66 -8.76 -1.88
N TYR A 3 13.34 -7.93 -1.07
CA TYR A 3 12.80 -7.40 0.18
C TYR A 3 11.45 -6.68 -0.02
N LEU A 4 11.33 -5.89 -1.09
CA LEU A 4 10.09 -5.19 -1.46
C LEU A 4 8.95 -6.15 -1.75
N LYS A 5 9.23 -7.29 -2.40
CA LYS A 5 8.21 -8.31 -2.66
C LYS A 5 7.75 -8.98 -1.37
N THR A 6 8.67 -9.25 -0.44
CA THR A 6 8.31 -9.76 0.90
C THR A 6 7.42 -8.81 1.68
N LEU A 7 7.71 -7.51 1.68
CA LEU A 7 6.83 -6.50 2.27
C LEU A 7 5.47 -6.43 1.57
N ALA A 8 5.45 -6.41 0.24
CA ALA A 8 4.21 -6.34 -0.54
C ALA A 8 3.27 -7.53 -0.29
N MET A 9 3.82 -8.72 -0.01
CA MET A 9 3.05 -9.92 0.33
C MET A 9 2.37 -9.86 1.71
N GLN A 10 2.82 -8.98 2.62
CA GLN A 10 2.15 -8.78 3.91
C GLN A 10 0.77 -8.13 3.73
N ILE A 11 0.56 -7.41 2.62
CA ILE A 11 -0.73 -6.83 2.27
C ILE A 11 -1.57 -7.92 1.57
N PRO A 12 -2.74 -8.30 2.13
CA PRO A 12 -3.58 -9.34 1.54
C PRO A 12 -4.02 -9.01 0.12
N ASP A 13 -4.16 -10.06 -0.71
CA ASP A 13 -4.52 -9.94 -2.12
C ASP A 13 -5.75 -9.05 -2.33
N ARG A 14 -6.82 -9.32 -1.56
CA ARG A 14 -8.06 -8.53 -1.58
C ARG A 14 -7.83 -7.04 -1.32
N ILE A 15 -6.93 -6.69 -0.41
CA ILE A 15 -6.62 -5.29 -0.10
C ILE A 15 -5.83 -4.66 -1.25
N ARG A 16 -4.90 -5.41 -1.87
CA ARG A 16 -4.18 -4.92 -3.06
C ARG A 16 -5.17 -4.62 -4.19
N SER A 17 -6.01 -5.58 -4.57
CA SER A 17 -6.92 -5.46 -5.71
C SER A 17 -8.05 -4.45 -5.47
N GLU A 18 -8.68 -4.46 -4.29
CA GLU A 18 -9.87 -3.61 -4.03
C GLU A 18 -9.55 -2.20 -3.54
N ARG A 19 -8.34 -1.96 -3.01
CA ARG A 19 -8.02 -0.69 -2.33
C ARG A 19 -6.78 0.01 -2.87
N LEU A 20 -5.72 -0.69 -3.27
CA LEU A 20 -4.45 -0.07 -3.66
C LEU A 20 -4.27 0.06 -5.17
N LEU A 21 -4.67 -0.97 -5.92
CA LEU A 21 -4.47 -1.10 -7.37
C LEU A 21 -5.79 -0.91 -8.13
N THR A 22 -6.51 0.16 -7.78
CA THR A 22 -7.78 0.55 -8.40
C THR A 22 -7.57 1.70 -9.37
N GLU A 23 -8.60 2.03 -10.17
CA GLU A 23 -8.59 3.18 -11.07
C GLU A 23 -8.35 4.52 -10.34
N ALA A 24 -8.78 4.62 -9.08
CA ALA A 24 -8.56 5.80 -8.24
C ALA A 24 -7.08 6.01 -7.86
N ASP A 25 -6.21 4.99 -8.04
CA ASP A 25 -4.77 5.01 -7.82
C ASP A 25 -4.33 5.82 -6.58
N PRO A 26 -4.72 5.39 -5.36
CA PRO A 26 -4.43 6.15 -4.14
C PRO A 26 -2.94 6.34 -3.88
N ILE A 27 -2.08 5.43 -4.36
CA ILE A 27 -0.61 5.56 -4.23
C ILE A 27 -0.09 6.74 -5.05
N LYS A 28 -0.64 6.97 -6.24
CA LYS A 28 -0.26 8.10 -7.09
C LYS A 28 -0.86 9.42 -6.60
N ASN A 29 -2.13 9.39 -6.17
CA ASN A 29 -2.91 10.59 -5.90
C ASN A 29 -2.78 11.11 -4.46
N ALA A 30 -2.26 10.30 -3.52
CA ALA A 30 -2.07 10.73 -2.13
C ALA A 30 -1.09 11.91 -1.98
N LYS A 31 -1.43 12.78 -1.03
CA LYS A 31 -0.59 13.86 -0.51
C LYS A 31 -0.26 13.57 0.96
N ALA A 32 0.97 13.84 1.39
CA ALA A 32 1.42 13.60 2.78
C ALA A 32 0.80 14.59 3.78
N ASN A 33 -0.51 14.50 3.96
CA ASN A 33 -1.36 15.34 4.79
C ASN A 33 -2.42 14.45 5.44
N ASN A 34 -2.75 14.69 6.70
CA ASN A 34 -3.71 13.86 7.46
C ASN A 34 -5.18 14.13 7.09
N MET A 35 -5.47 15.13 6.26
CA MET A 35 -6.80 15.39 5.69
C MET A 35 -6.96 14.82 4.27
N ASP A 36 -5.91 14.25 3.68
CA ASP A 36 -5.98 13.63 2.35
C ASP A 36 -6.53 12.20 2.47
N GLU A 37 -7.65 11.93 1.79
CA GLU A 37 -8.37 10.65 1.94
C GLU A 37 -7.53 9.44 1.49
N HIS A 38 -6.73 9.61 0.43
CA HIS A 38 -5.83 8.57 -0.04
C HIS A 38 -4.71 8.33 0.97
N MET A 39 -4.14 9.38 1.55
CA MET A 39 -3.13 9.24 2.61
C MET A 39 -3.69 8.59 3.87
N ILE A 40 -4.93 8.89 4.27
CA ILE A 40 -5.60 8.21 5.40
C ILE A 40 -5.72 6.72 5.10
N LEU A 41 -6.15 6.35 3.89
CA LEU A 41 -6.23 4.95 3.45
C LEU A 41 -4.86 4.27 3.49
N LEU A 42 -3.82 4.89 2.90
CA LEU A 42 -2.47 4.34 2.87
C LEU A 42 -1.90 4.16 4.28
N SER A 43 -2.06 5.16 5.15
CA SER A 43 -1.64 5.09 6.55
C SER A 43 -2.32 3.93 7.26
N LYS A 44 -3.64 3.79 7.11
CA LYS A 44 -4.40 2.68 7.71
C LYS A 44 -3.88 1.33 7.24
N ILE A 45 -3.65 1.14 5.94
CA ILE A 45 -3.12 -0.13 5.40
C ILE A 45 -1.71 -0.40 5.94
N TRP A 46 -0.84 0.61 5.98
CA TRP A 46 0.54 0.46 6.46
C TRP A 46 0.60 -0.04 7.90
N PHE A 47 -0.11 0.63 8.82
CA PHE A 47 -0.12 0.25 10.23
C PHE A 47 -1.03 -0.95 10.53
N THR A 48 -1.80 -1.45 9.56
CA THR A 48 -2.53 -2.71 9.73
C THR A 48 -1.68 -3.92 9.34
N TYR A 49 -0.93 -3.83 8.23
CA TYR A 49 -0.31 -4.99 7.60
C TYR A 49 1.22 -4.97 7.57
N ILE A 50 1.85 -3.79 7.52
CA ILE A 50 3.31 -3.67 7.42
C ILE A 50 3.96 -3.43 8.78
N GLU A 51 3.42 -2.48 9.55
CA GLU A 51 3.95 -2.12 10.87
C GLU A 51 2.84 -2.16 11.96
N PRO A 52 2.24 -3.34 12.24
CA PRO A 52 1.12 -3.47 13.19
C PRO A 52 1.46 -3.13 14.64
N HIS A 53 2.76 -3.05 14.97
CA HIS A 53 3.24 -2.73 16.30
C HIS A 53 3.52 -1.22 16.51
N LYS A 54 3.27 -0.39 15.49
CA LYS A 54 3.44 1.06 15.57
C LYS A 54 2.09 1.76 15.47
N GLU A 55 1.96 2.86 16.20
CA GLU A 55 0.77 3.71 16.12
C GLU A 55 0.82 4.60 14.87
N ALA A 56 -0.35 4.78 14.27
CA ALA A 56 -0.50 5.73 13.18
C ALA A 56 -0.20 7.15 13.67
N SER A 57 0.67 7.85 12.95
CA SER A 57 1.06 9.22 13.27
C SER A 57 0.55 10.20 12.21
N ASN A 58 0.06 11.35 12.67
CA ASN A 58 -0.29 12.48 11.81
C ASN A 58 0.91 13.38 11.49
N CYS A 59 2.11 13.01 11.93
CA CYS A 59 3.34 13.75 11.62
C CYS A 59 3.55 13.80 10.10
N PRO A 60 3.71 15.00 9.49
CA PRO A 60 3.90 15.13 8.05
C PRO A 60 5.08 14.30 7.51
N LEU A 61 6.19 14.23 8.26
CA LEU A 61 7.35 13.41 7.88
C LEU A 61 7.02 11.91 7.90
N CYS A 62 6.30 11.44 8.92
CA CYS A 62 5.88 10.05 9.01
C CYS A 62 4.94 9.68 7.85
N LEU A 63 3.97 10.54 7.53
CA LEU A 63 3.08 10.34 6.38
C LEU A 63 3.86 10.31 5.06
N ASN A 64 4.85 11.19 4.90
CA ASN A 64 5.71 11.20 3.70
C ASN A 64 6.54 9.91 3.56
N ASN A 65 7.01 9.35 4.68
CA ASN A 65 7.72 8.07 4.69
C ASN A 65 6.80 6.92 4.27
N VAL A 66 5.57 6.88 4.81
CA VAL A 66 4.57 5.87 4.40
C VAL A 66 4.26 5.99 2.90
N LEU A 67 3.99 7.20 2.41
CA LEU A 67 3.70 7.44 1.00
C LEU A 67 4.87 7.04 0.09
N SER A 68 6.10 7.41 0.46
CA SER A 68 7.30 7.04 -0.29
C SER A 68 7.51 5.53 -0.31
N SER A 69 7.27 4.85 0.81
CA SER A 69 7.31 3.39 0.88
C SER A 69 6.29 2.73 -0.04
N PHE A 70 5.04 3.22 -0.09
CA PHE A 70 4.04 2.70 -1.04
C PHE A 70 4.45 2.91 -2.49
N ARG A 71 5.01 4.07 -2.84
CA ARG A 71 5.51 4.34 -4.20
C ARG A 71 6.63 3.36 -4.58
N ASN A 72 7.53 3.06 -3.65
CA ASN A 72 8.58 2.06 -3.84
C ASN A 72 8.05 0.62 -3.92
N LEU A 73 6.98 0.31 -3.18
CA LEU A 73 6.33 -1.01 -3.20
C LEU A 73 5.45 -1.23 -4.44
N LYS A 74 4.98 -0.16 -5.09
CA LYS A 74 4.00 -0.25 -6.19
C LYS A 74 4.36 -1.26 -7.29
N PRO A 75 5.61 -1.31 -7.81
CA PRO A 75 5.97 -2.33 -8.80
C PRO A 75 5.77 -3.76 -8.30
N ALA A 76 6.18 -4.05 -7.05
CA ALA A 76 6.02 -5.38 -6.45
C ALA A 76 4.54 -5.71 -6.19
N LEU A 77 3.73 -4.74 -5.78
CA LEU A 77 2.28 -4.91 -5.62
C LEU A 77 1.63 -5.30 -6.96
N MET A 78 2.02 -4.64 -8.06
CA MET A 78 1.52 -4.95 -9.40
C MET A 78 1.93 -6.34 -9.88
N GLU A 79 3.18 -6.76 -9.65
CA GLU A 79 3.61 -8.14 -9.98
C GLU A 79 2.78 -9.20 -9.25
N LEU A 80 2.49 -8.97 -7.98
CA LEU A 80 1.70 -9.88 -7.16
C LEU A 80 0.23 -9.91 -7.64
N GLU A 81 -0.31 -8.76 -8.03
CA GLU A 81 -1.66 -8.67 -8.60
C GLU A 81 -1.79 -9.44 -9.92
N VAL A 82 -0.82 -9.30 -10.83
CA VAL A 82 -0.80 -10.09 -12.08
C VAL A 82 -0.76 -11.59 -11.79
N SER A 83 -0.01 -12.00 -10.76
CA SER A 83 0.07 -13.40 -10.35
C SER A 83 -1.25 -13.91 -9.76
N TYR A 84 -1.90 -13.10 -8.92
CA TYR A 84 -3.20 -13.40 -8.31
C TYR A 84 -4.31 -13.52 -9.37
N GLN A 85 -4.38 -12.58 -10.31
CA GLN A 85 -5.37 -12.61 -11.39
C GLN A 85 -5.23 -13.87 -12.26
N LYS A 86 -3.99 -14.28 -12.58
CA LYS A 86 -3.76 -15.53 -13.33
C LYS A 86 -4.24 -16.78 -12.60
N LEU A 87 -4.17 -16.81 -11.27
CA LEU A 87 -4.61 -17.94 -10.46
C LEU A 87 -6.14 -18.03 -10.33
N ASN A 88 -6.84 -16.90 -10.33
CA ASN A 88 -8.30 -16.86 -10.21
C ASN A 88 -9.05 -16.82 -11.55
N TYR A 89 -8.32 -16.78 -12.67
CA TYR A 89 -8.90 -16.84 -14.02
C TYR A 89 -9.10 -18.29 -14.52
N LEU A 90 -8.92 -19.28 -13.64
CA LEU A 90 -9.20 -20.71 -13.84
C LEU A 90 -10.42 -21.11 -13.00
#